data_AF-A0A2T4C0J0-F1
#
_entry.id   AF-A0A2T4C0J0-F1
#
_cell.length_a   1.000
_cell.length_b   1.000
_cell.length_c   1.000
_cell.angle_alpha   90.00
_cell.angle_beta   90.00
_cell.angle_gamma   90.00
#
_symmetry.space_group_name_H-M   'P 1'
#
loop_
_entity.id
_entity.type
_entity.pdbx_description
1 polymer ?
#
loop_
_entity_poly.entity_id
_entity_poly.type
_entity_poly.pdbx_seq_one_letter_code
_entity_poly.pdbx_strand_id
1 'polypeptide(L)'
;MYELFLTALVEDSDINTALAVLSGFCSMQPWESISRVLYFQGPPRPSGITNQRSLEKPIRKDVAMLWKELHQNLSRQSFVLQARYEILKDRDLGPSAEPVDLDTIPGILRWTDFPDPPRNQPIIAQRKKVELWDQRKLLSVLQENNHQLKTETVEEMYRFFRDDVEFCLTRHYFVGPLENYVPLSSGQAAPTAPMPTLPAWDSLTRVDAQNRWILQVKAHVVQDNKPDEIKKAQDQLLKFRADLEGVFDFKVFDRRVHDTRVAMQPQGVQALPQKVLLGKS
;
A
#
# COMPACT_ATOMS: atom_id res chain seq x y z
N MET A 1 -5.08 -9.61 9.25
CA MET A 1 -5.17 -10.59 8.12
C MET A 1 -3.76 -10.90 7.63
N TYR A 2 -3.53 -12.07 7.03
CA TYR A 2 -2.23 -12.50 6.54
C TYR A 2 -2.28 -12.75 5.02
N GLU A 3 -1.45 -12.04 4.27
CA GLU A 3 -1.42 -12.06 2.80
C GLU A 3 -0.18 -12.84 2.32
N LEU A 4 -0.39 -13.78 1.40
CA LEU A 4 0.66 -14.48 0.67
C LEU A 4 0.53 -14.15 -0.81
N PHE A 5 1.64 -13.90 -1.49
CA PHE A 5 1.57 -13.52 -2.89
C PHE A 5 2.79 -13.92 -3.72
N LEU A 6 2.52 -14.19 -4.99
CA LEU A 6 3.50 -14.29 -6.07
C LEU A 6 3.52 -12.98 -6.86
N THR A 7 4.68 -12.66 -7.46
CA THR A 7 4.82 -11.46 -8.30
C THR A 7 5.42 -11.83 -9.65
N ALA A 8 4.83 -11.32 -10.73
CA ALA A 8 5.38 -11.35 -12.08
C ALA A 8 5.29 -9.95 -12.70
N LEU A 9 6.08 -9.72 -13.75
CA LEU A 9 6.04 -8.49 -14.53
C LEU A 9 5.48 -8.80 -15.91
N VAL A 10 4.64 -7.91 -16.42
CA VAL A 10 4.01 -8.03 -17.74
C VAL A 10 4.33 -6.76 -18.52
N GLU A 11 4.89 -6.89 -19.70
CA GLU A 11 5.20 -5.75 -20.57
C GLU A 11 3.89 -5.11 -21.08
N ASP A 12 3.89 -3.80 -21.33
CA ASP A 12 2.68 -3.09 -21.78
C ASP A 12 2.15 -3.63 -23.12
N SER A 13 3.05 -4.10 -24.00
CA SER A 13 2.65 -4.73 -25.27
C SER A 13 1.81 -5.99 -25.07
N ASP A 14 1.98 -6.67 -23.94
CA ASP A 14 1.41 -7.98 -23.68
C ASP A 14 0.18 -7.91 -22.76
N ILE A 15 -0.23 -6.72 -22.33
CA ILE A 15 -1.32 -6.54 -21.37
C ILE A 15 -2.63 -7.17 -21.85
N ASN A 16 -3.01 -6.98 -23.11
CA ASN A 16 -4.24 -7.56 -23.66
C ASN A 16 -4.19 -9.09 -23.66
N THR A 17 -3.02 -9.66 -23.97
CA THR A 17 -2.78 -11.11 -23.91
C THR A 17 -2.89 -11.61 -22.47
N ALA A 18 -2.26 -10.92 -21.52
CA ALA A 18 -2.33 -11.25 -20.10
C ALA A 18 -3.77 -11.21 -19.58
N LEU A 19 -4.54 -10.17 -19.93
CA LEU A 19 -5.96 -10.05 -19.58
C LEU A 19 -6.79 -11.18 -20.20
N ALA A 20 -6.56 -11.54 -21.46
CA ALA A 20 -7.27 -12.63 -22.11
C ALA A 20 -6.97 -13.99 -21.45
N VAL A 21 -5.70 -14.27 -21.14
CA VAL A 21 -5.31 -15.51 -20.45
C VAL A 21 -5.93 -15.56 -19.05
N LEU A 22 -5.82 -14.50 -18.26
CA LEU A 22 -6.42 -14.44 -16.93
C LEU A 22 -7.95 -14.53 -16.99
N SER A 23 -8.59 -13.95 -18.01
CA SER A 23 -10.03 -14.06 -18.20
C SER A 23 -10.47 -15.50 -18.44
N GLY A 24 -9.75 -16.22 -19.31
CA GLY A 24 -10.00 -17.64 -19.55
C GLY A 24 -9.69 -18.49 -18.31
N PHE A 25 -8.56 -18.22 -17.66
CA PHE A 25 -8.10 -18.96 -16.48
C PHE A 25 -9.01 -18.78 -15.28
N CYS A 26 -9.47 -17.56 -15.00
CA CYS A 26 -10.39 -17.25 -13.90
C CYS A 26 -11.86 -17.39 -14.31
N SER A 27 -12.15 -17.64 -15.59
CA SER A 27 -13.51 -17.72 -16.14
C SER A 27 -14.37 -16.48 -15.83
N MET A 28 -13.74 -15.30 -15.83
CA MET A 28 -14.42 -14.02 -15.59
C MET A 28 -13.77 -12.89 -16.37
N GLN A 29 -14.52 -11.82 -16.62
CA GLN A 29 -13.96 -10.59 -17.19
C GLN A 29 -13.18 -9.81 -16.13
N PRO A 30 -12.16 -9.02 -16.53
CA PRO A 30 -11.42 -8.18 -15.59
C PRO A 30 -12.35 -7.15 -14.95
N TRP A 31 -12.23 -6.99 -13.64
CA TRP A 31 -12.74 -5.80 -12.96
C TRP A 31 -11.70 -4.70 -13.05
N GLU A 32 -11.90 -3.72 -13.93
CA GLU A 32 -11.11 -2.50 -13.99
C GLU A 32 -11.50 -1.53 -12.87
N SER A 33 -10.51 -0.99 -12.17
CA SER A 33 -10.72 0.06 -11.17
C SER A 33 -9.52 0.99 -11.14
N ILE A 34 -9.78 2.26 -10.84
CA ILE A 34 -8.76 3.29 -10.74
C ILE A 34 -8.88 3.91 -9.35
N SER A 35 -7.74 4.08 -8.70
CA SER A 35 -7.70 4.62 -7.34
C SER A 35 -6.72 5.76 -7.25
N ARG A 36 -7.12 6.83 -6.57
CA ARG A 36 -6.19 7.82 -6.00
C ARG A 36 -5.61 7.24 -4.73
N VAL A 37 -4.29 7.15 -4.63
CA VAL A 37 -3.58 6.58 -3.48
C VAL A 37 -2.74 7.66 -2.81
N LEU A 38 -3.08 8.01 -1.57
CA LEU A 38 -2.34 8.92 -0.72
C LEU A 38 -1.42 8.13 0.21
N TYR A 39 -0.15 8.52 0.29
CA TYR A 39 0.83 7.88 1.16
C TYR A 39 1.15 8.77 2.34
N PHE A 40 0.91 8.25 3.55
CA PHE A 40 1.09 8.98 4.80
C PHE A 40 2.19 8.34 5.63
N GLN A 41 3.25 9.09 5.92
CA GLN A 41 4.29 8.66 6.83
C GLN A 41 3.82 8.80 8.28
N GLY A 42 3.91 7.73 9.05
CA GLY A 42 3.66 7.76 10.50
C GLY A 42 4.63 8.66 11.27
N PRO A 43 4.27 9.05 12.51
CA PRO A 43 5.08 9.94 13.33
C PRO A 43 6.46 9.34 13.68
N PRO A 44 7.51 10.15 13.92
CA PRO A 44 8.83 9.62 14.29
C PRO A 44 8.83 8.77 15.57
N ARG A 45 7.90 9.05 16.49
CA ARG A 45 7.64 8.26 17.69
C ARG A 45 6.34 7.46 17.48
N PRO A 46 6.43 6.12 17.36
CA PRO A 46 5.25 5.27 17.23
C PRO A 46 4.30 5.49 18.41
N SER A 47 3.02 5.70 18.13
CA SER A 47 1.99 5.93 19.15
C SER A 47 0.63 5.33 18.80
N GLY A 48 0.53 4.63 17.66
CA GLY A 48 -0.74 4.07 17.21
C GLY A 48 -1.75 5.12 16.73
N ILE A 49 -3.01 4.71 16.60
CA ILE A 49 -4.16 5.60 16.39
C ILE A 49 -4.79 5.85 17.77
N THR A 50 -4.34 6.89 18.46
CA THR A 50 -4.79 7.24 19.83
C THR A 50 -5.94 8.25 19.80
N ASN A 51 -5.89 9.20 18.86
CA ASN A 51 -6.99 10.12 18.65
C ASN A 51 -8.04 9.48 17.74
N GLN A 52 -9.27 9.37 18.26
CA GLN A 52 -10.39 8.72 17.59
C GLN A 52 -11.57 9.67 17.39
N ARG A 53 -11.34 10.99 17.47
CA ARG A 53 -12.38 12.01 17.34
C ARG A 53 -13.04 11.95 15.96
N SER A 54 -12.24 11.77 14.92
CA SER A 54 -12.73 11.72 13.53
C SER A 54 -13.22 10.34 13.07
N LEU A 55 -13.17 9.31 13.92
CA LEU A 55 -13.78 8.02 13.61
C LEU A 55 -15.31 8.10 13.66
N GLU A 56 -15.98 7.61 12.62
CA GLU A 56 -17.44 7.55 12.57
C GLU A 56 -17.99 6.57 13.60
N LYS A 57 -19.02 7.00 14.34
CA LYS A 57 -19.69 6.20 15.38
C LYS A 57 -21.15 5.97 15.00
N PRO A 58 -21.73 4.79 15.27
CA PRO A 58 -21.11 3.62 15.92
C PRO A 58 -20.22 2.79 14.97
N ILE A 59 -19.13 2.24 15.50
CA ILE A 59 -18.22 1.37 14.76
C ILE A 59 -18.72 -0.08 14.85
N ARG A 60 -18.86 -0.76 13.70
CA ARG A 60 -19.19 -2.20 13.67
C ARG A 60 -18.10 -3.04 14.35
N LYS A 61 -18.47 -4.16 14.97
CA LYS A 61 -17.57 -4.96 15.81
C LYS A 61 -16.34 -5.49 15.06
N ASP A 62 -16.52 -5.95 13.83
CA ASP A 62 -15.47 -6.42 12.91
C ASP A 62 -14.49 -5.29 12.58
N VAL A 63 -14.99 -4.11 12.22
CA VAL A 63 -14.20 -2.91 11.92
C VAL A 63 -13.44 -2.43 13.15
N ALA A 64 -14.06 -2.48 14.33
CA ALA A 64 -13.42 -2.13 15.60
C ALA A 64 -12.22 -3.03 15.93
N MET A 65 -12.30 -4.33 15.59
CA MET A 65 -11.16 -5.24 15.75
C MET A 65 -10.00 -4.87 14.83
N LEU A 66 -10.28 -4.50 13.57
CA LEU A 66 -9.26 -4.05 12.62
C LEU A 66 -8.60 -2.73 13.06
N TRP A 67 -9.37 -1.76 13.58
CA TRP A 67 -8.81 -0.54 14.16
C TRP A 67 -7.90 -0.84 15.36
N LYS A 68 -8.27 -1.80 16.20
CA LYS A 68 -7.45 -2.24 17.34
C LYS A 68 -6.16 -2.91 16.87
N GLU A 69 -6.23 -3.79 15.86
CA GLU A 69 -5.06 -4.43 15.25
C GLU A 69 -4.11 -3.38 14.64
N LEU A 70 -4.67 -2.44 13.86
CA LEU A 70 -3.91 -1.33 13.28
C LEU A 70 -3.22 -0.50 14.36
N HIS A 71 -3.95 -0.09 15.40
CA HIS A 71 -3.40 0.65 16.53
C HIS A 71 -2.23 -0.10 17.17
N GLN A 72 -2.36 -1.40 17.44
CA GLN A 72 -1.30 -2.19 18.07
C GLN A 72 -0.02 -2.26 17.21
N ASN A 73 -0.16 -2.42 15.90
CA ASN A 73 0.99 -2.45 14.98
C ASN A 73 1.68 -1.08 14.93
N LEU A 74 0.90 0.00 14.79
CA LEU A 74 1.40 1.38 14.72
C LEU A 74 1.95 1.93 16.05
N SER A 75 1.59 1.32 17.18
CA SER A 75 2.16 1.65 18.49
C SER A 75 3.57 1.07 18.69
N ARG A 76 3.96 0.05 17.91
CA ARG A 76 5.27 -0.60 18.01
C ARG A 76 6.31 0.00 17.07
N GLN A 77 5.87 0.39 15.88
CA GLN A 77 6.72 0.85 14.79
C GLN A 77 5.92 1.80 13.91
N SER A 78 6.57 2.80 13.35
CA SER A 78 5.95 3.72 12.39
C SER A 78 6.06 3.17 10.98
N PHE A 79 5.00 3.35 10.20
CA PHE A 79 4.87 2.86 8.83
C PHE A 79 4.36 3.95 7.91
N VAL A 80 4.56 3.75 6.61
CA VAL A 80 3.83 4.46 5.57
C VAL A 80 2.49 3.77 5.37
N LEU A 81 1.41 4.50 5.59
CA LEU A 81 0.02 4.07 5.37
C LEU A 81 -0.48 4.55 4.02
N GLN A 82 -1.47 3.84 3.46
CA GLN A 82 -2.17 4.24 2.25
C GLN A 82 -3.62 4.57 2.55
N ALA A 83 -4.09 5.77 2.18
CA ALA A 83 -5.51 6.06 2.06
C ALA A 83 -5.88 6.02 0.56
N ARG A 84 -6.87 5.22 0.21
CA ARG A 84 -7.18 4.89 -1.19
C ARG A 84 -8.62 5.25 -1.49
N TYR A 85 -8.85 5.97 -2.58
CA TYR A 85 -10.17 6.42 -3.02
C TYR A 85 -10.39 5.98 -4.46
N GLU A 86 -11.51 5.35 -4.74
CA GLU A 86 -11.90 5.01 -6.10
C GLU A 86 -12.25 6.29 -6.87
N ILE A 87 -11.70 6.40 -8.09
CA ILE A 87 -11.91 7.54 -8.98
C ILE A 87 -12.28 7.05 -10.39
N LEU A 88 -12.92 7.91 -11.17
CA LEU A 88 -13.36 7.65 -12.54
C LEU A 88 -12.63 8.58 -13.52
N LYS A 89 -12.14 8.03 -14.64
CA LYS A 89 -11.40 8.76 -15.70
C LYS A 89 -12.14 10.01 -16.16
N ASP A 90 -13.44 9.88 -16.41
CA ASP A 90 -14.24 10.94 -17.03
C ASP A 90 -14.82 11.96 -16.02
N ARG A 91 -14.73 11.68 -14.71
CA ARG A 91 -15.32 12.51 -13.65
C ARG A 91 -14.26 13.26 -12.83
N ASP A 92 -13.21 12.55 -12.43
CA ASP A 92 -12.31 13.01 -11.36
C ASP A 92 -10.93 13.48 -11.87
N LEU A 93 -10.66 13.31 -13.16
CA LEU A 93 -9.38 13.63 -13.80
C LEU A 93 -9.57 14.72 -14.87
N GLY A 94 -8.66 15.69 -14.91
CA GLY A 94 -8.62 16.70 -15.96
C GLY A 94 -9.23 18.05 -15.57
N PRO A 95 -9.25 19.01 -16.52
CA PRO A 95 -9.56 20.42 -16.23
C PRO A 95 -11.02 20.67 -15.85
N SER A 96 -11.93 19.74 -16.19
CA SER A 96 -13.35 19.80 -15.84
C SER A 96 -13.69 19.07 -14.54
N ALA A 97 -12.71 18.44 -13.89
CA ALA A 97 -12.93 17.74 -12.64
C ALA A 97 -13.09 18.74 -11.49
N GLU A 98 -14.20 18.61 -10.75
CA GLU A 98 -14.45 19.43 -9.58
C GLU A 98 -13.59 18.96 -8.40
N PRO A 99 -13.09 19.88 -7.55
CA PRO A 99 -12.38 19.50 -6.33
C PRO A 99 -13.25 18.62 -5.42
N VAL A 100 -12.71 17.48 -5.00
CA VAL A 100 -13.41 16.54 -4.11
C VAL A 100 -12.87 16.65 -2.70
N ASP A 101 -13.77 16.86 -1.73
CA ASP A 101 -13.43 16.74 -0.32
C ASP A 101 -13.32 15.26 0.07
N LEU A 102 -12.09 14.78 0.18
CA LEU A 102 -11.77 13.37 0.46
C LEU A 102 -12.26 12.90 1.84
N ASP A 103 -12.48 13.79 2.81
CA ASP A 103 -13.02 13.39 4.12
C ASP A 103 -14.52 13.09 4.07
N THR A 104 -15.22 13.52 3.02
CA THR A 104 -16.65 13.28 2.84
C THR A 104 -16.96 11.96 2.13
N ILE A 105 -16.02 11.42 1.36
CA ILE A 105 -16.20 10.18 0.60
C ILE A 105 -15.62 8.97 1.33
N PRO A 106 -16.20 7.76 1.17
CA PRO A 106 -15.62 6.55 1.72
C PRO A 106 -14.33 6.20 0.96
N GLY A 107 -13.32 5.76 1.71
CA GLY A 107 -12.07 5.25 1.19
C GLY A 107 -11.60 4.00 1.94
N ILE A 108 -10.42 3.52 1.58
CA ILE A 108 -9.78 2.35 2.19
C ILE A 108 -8.51 2.81 2.88
N LEU A 109 -8.39 2.54 4.18
CA LEU A 109 -7.11 2.68 4.89
C LEU A 109 -6.39 1.33 4.88
N ARG A 110 -5.21 1.30 4.27
CA ARG A 110 -4.39 0.11 4.11
C ARG A 110 -3.07 0.25 4.85
N TRP A 111 -2.76 -0.76 5.66
CA TRP A 111 -1.46 -1.03 6.25
C TRP A 111 -0.96 -2.40 5.80
N THR A 112 0.32 -2.48 5.45
CA THR A 112 1.01 -3.73 5.11
C THR A 112 2.33 -3.78 5.85
N ASP A 113 2.62 -4.92 6.47
CA ASP A 113 3.86 -5.14 7.20
C ASP A 113 5.04 -5.47 6.27
N PHE A 114 6.25 -5.44 6.83
CA PHE A 114 7.45 -5.92 6.15
C PHE A 114 7.35 -7.44 5.94
N PRO A 115 7.57 -7.96 4.71
CA PRO A 115 7.45 -9.40 4.48
C PRO A 115 8.40 -10.24 5.34
N ASP A 116 7.92 -11.42 5.73
CA ASP A 116 8.73 -12.36 6.47
C ASP A 116 9.96 -12.79 5.65
N PRO A 117 11.07 -13.19 6.32
CA PRO A 117 12.18 -13.80 5.61
C PRO A 117 11.71 -15.01 4.81
N PRO A 118 12.17 -15.17 3.55
CA PRO A 118 11.83 -16.33 2.75
C PRO A 118 12.25 -17.60 3.50
N ARG A 119 11.30 -18.52 3.68
CA ARG A 119 11.57 -19.88 4.19
C ARG A 119 11.77 -20.80 2.99
N ASN A 120 11.44 -22.08 3.14
CA ASN A 120 11.56 -23.13 2.11
C ASN A 120 10.91 -22.79 0.74
N GLN A 121 10.11 -21.73 0.63
CA GLN A 121 9.48 -21.24 -0.61
C GLN A 121 9.83 -19.75 -0.85
N PRO A 122 11.02 -19.44 -1.40
CA PRO A 122 11.49 -18.05 -1.52
C PRO A 122 10.70 -17.20 -2.53
N ILE A 123 9.92 -17.83 -3.41
CA ILE A 123 9.11 -17.13 -4.42
C ILE A 123 7.80 -16.56 -3.86
N ILE A 124 7.31 -17.09 -2.74
CA ILE A 124 6.10 -16.59 -2.10
C ILE A 124 6.53 -15.57 -1.05
N ALA A 125 6.14 -14.32 -1.24
CA ALA A 125 6.21 -13.32 -0.19
C ALA A 125 4.98 -13.46 0.72
N GLN A 126 5.19 -13.27 2.01
CA GLN A 126 4.12 -13.38 3.01
C GLN A 126 4.26 -12.28 4.05
N ARG A 127 3.14 -11.65 4.43
CA ARG A 127 3.13 -10.51 5.36
C ARG A 127 1.78 -10.34 6.03
N LYS A 128 1.75 -9.61 7.14
CA LYS A 128 0.50 -9.10 7.71
C LYS A 128 -0.02 -7.92 6.92
N LYS A 129 -1.34 -7.78 6.89
CA LYS A 129 -2.03 -6.59 6.41
C LYS A 129 -3.28 -6.29 7.21
N VAL A 130 -3.67 -5.01 7.19
CA VAL A 130 -4.95 -4.51 7.69
C VAL A 130 -5.52 -3.60 6.60
N GLU A 131 -6.77 -3.88 6.21
CA GLU A 131 -7.52 -3.05 5.27
C GLU A 131 -8.86 -2.70 5.92
N LEU A 132 -9.06 -1.40 6.16
CA LEU A 132 -10.31 -0.85 6.67
C LEU A 132 -11.06 -0.25 5.49
N TRP A 133 -12.08 -0.96 5.02
CA TRP A 133 -12.92 -0.57 3.89
C TRP A 133 -14.02 0.40 4.32
N ASP A 134 -14.53 1.19 3.38
CA ASP A 134 -15.66 2.11 3.56
C ASP A 134 -15.50 3.09 4.73
N GLN A 135 -14.28 3.60 4.94
CA GLN A 135 -13.98 4.57 5.99
C GLN A 135 -14.04 6.00 5.45
N ARG A 136 -14.78 6.87 6.12
CA ARG A 136 -14.76 8.32 5.86
C ARG A 136 -13.81 9.03 6.81
N LYS A 137 -13.56 10.32 6.57
CA LYS A 137 -12.71 11.18 7.40
C LYS A 137 -11.27 10.69 7.58
N LEU A 138 -10.75 9.93 6.62
CA LEU A 138 -9.44 9.31 6.74
C LEU A 138 -8.31 10.35 6.81
N LEU A 139 -8.42 11.48 6.11
CA LEU A 139 -7.39 12.54 6.18
C LEU A 139 -7.39 13.14 7.58
N SER A 140 -8.58 13.50 8.10
CA SER A 140 -8.72 14.00 9.47
C SER A 140 -8.17 13.00 10.50
N VAL A 141 -8.50 11.71 10.40
CA VAL A 141 -7.98 10.67 11.32
C VAL A 141 -6.45 10.59 11.27
N LEU A 142 -5.85 10.61 10.08
CA LEU A 142 -4.41 10.50 9.92
C LEU A 142 -3.69 11.76 10.43
N GLN A 143 -4.21 12.95 10.12
CA GLN A 143 -3.68 14.23 10.59
C GLN A 143 -3.76 14.36 12.12
N GLU A 144 -4.91 14.03 12.72
CA GLU A 144 -5.11 14.01 14.18
C GLU A 144 -4.13 13.10 14.93
N ASN A 145 -3.60 12.08 14.24
CA ASN A 145 -2.62 11.12 14.76
C ASN A 145 -1.20 11.39 14.22
N ASN A 146 -0.91 12.63 13.81
CA ASN A 146 0.42 13.09 13.38
C ASN A 146 1.03 12.31 12.21
N HIS A 147 0.20 11.73 11.34
CA HIS A 147 0.68 11.16 10.09
C HIS A 147 0.83 12.29 9.06
N GLN A 148 1.96 12.32 8.37
CA GLN A 148 2.30 13.35 7.40
C GLN A 148 2.11 12.82 5.99
N LEU A 149 1.35 13.54 5.17
CA LEU A 149 1.27 13.23 3.75
C LEU A 149 2.67 13.34 3.13
N LYS A 150 3.07 12.33 2.36
CA LYS A 150 4.35 12.32 1.64
C LYS A 150 4.17 12.51 0.15
N THR A 151 3.21 11.80 -0.40
CA THR A 151 2.99 11.82 -1.83
C THR A 151 1.64 11.20 -2.14
N GLU A 152 1.26 11.31 -3.41
CA GLU A 152 0.09 10.65 -3.94
C GLU A 152 0.30 10.22 -5.39
N THR A 153 -0.41 9.16 -5.76
CA THR A 153 -0.36 8.54 -7.08
C THR A 153 -1.77 8.18 -7.54
N VAL A 154 -1.90 7.90 -8.84
CA VAL A 154 -3.05 7.20 -9.40
C VAL A 154 -2.63 5.76 -9.68
N GLU A 155 -3.46 4.81 -9.28
CA GLU A 155 -3.26 3.38 -9.51
C GLU A 155 -4.36 2.86 -10.45
N GLU A 156 -3.96 2.22 -11.53
CA GLU A 156 -4.84 1.47 -12.43
C GLU A 156 -4.72 -0.02 -12.10
N MET A 157 -5.86 -0.71 -12.01
CA MET A 157 -5.92 -2.08 -11.57
C MET A 157 -6.94 -2.89 -12.35
N TYR A 158 -6.55 -4.10 -12.78
CA TYR A 158 -7.46 -5.15 -13.21
C TYR A 158 -7.45 -6.29 -12.20
N ARG A 159 -8.65 -6.73 -11.76
CA ARG A 159 -8.83 -7.82 -10.80
C ARG A 159 -9.58 -9.01 -11.38
N PHE A 160 -9.14 -10.19 -10.99
CA PHE A 160 -9.81 -11.47 -11.21
C PHE A 160 -9.80 -12.29 -9.92
N PHE A 161 -10.73 -13.23 -9.82
CA PHE A 161 -10.88 -14.11 -8.65
C PHE A 161 -11.08 -15.55 -9.11
N ARG A 162 -10.37 -16.48 -8.46
CA ARG A 162 -10.55 -17.93 -8.65
C ARG A 162 -10.15 -18.66 -7.38
N ASP A 163 -11.02 -19.53 -6.88
CA ASP A 163 -10.78 -20.38 -5.70
C ASP A 163 -10.26 -19.57 -4.48
N ASP A 164 -10.91 -18.44 -4.17
CA ASP A 164 -10.54 -17.48 -3.10
C ASP A 164 -9.14 -16.83 -3.26
N VAL A 165 -8.51 -16.98 -4.42
CA VAL A 165 -7.27 -16.29 -4.80
C VAL A 165 -7.60 -15.12 -5.72
N GLU A 166 -6.97 -13.99 -5.42
CA GLU A 166 -7.10 -12.75 -6.16
C GLU A 166 -5.92 -12.60 -7.13
N PHE A 167 -6.19 -12.25 -8.38
CA PHE A 167 -5.18 -11.93 -9.39
C PHE A 167 -5.30 -10.44 -9.70
N CYS A 168 -4.25 -9.66 -9.41
CA CYS A 168 -4.23 -8.22 -9.65
C CYS A 168 -3.15 -7.88 -10.66
N LEU A 169 -3.51 -7.23 -11.76
CA LEU A 169 -2.58 -6.47 -12.59
C LEU A 169 -2.65 -5.01 -12.16
N THR A 170 -1.51 -4.41 -11.81
CA THR A 170 -1.46 -3.03 -11.32
C THR A 170 -0.42 -2.19 -12.05
N ARG A 171 -0.74 -0.92 -12.22
CA ARG A 171 0.16 0.11 -12.75
C ARG A 171 -0.06 1.41 -11.99
N HIS A 172 1.04 2.12 -11.73
CA HIS A 172 1.00 3.37 -10.97
C HIS A 172 1.45 4.56 -11.82
N TYR A 173 0.89 5.71 -11.50
CA TYR A 173 1.12 6.97 -12.16
C TYR A 173 1.39 8.07 -11.15
N PHE A 174 2.36 8.93 -11.45
CA PHE A 174 2.56 10.18 -10.77
C PHE A 174 1.47 11.18 -11.18
N VAL A 175 0.91 11.89 -10.20
CA VAL A 175 -0.07 12.96 -10.42
C VAL A 175 0.58 14.32 -10.63
N GLY A 176 1.89 14.43 -10.40
CA GLY A 176 2.68 15.63 -10.63
C GLY A 176 4.00 15.32 -11.34
N PRO A 177 4.80 16.36 -11.62
CA PRO A 177 6.14 16.18 -12.19
C PRO A 177 7.00 15.25 -11.33
N LEU A 178 7.83 14.42 -11.98
CA LEU A 178 8.73 13.48 -11.33
C LEU A 178 9.64 14.14 -10.26
N GLU A 179 10.00 15.41 -10.48
CA GLU A 179 10.81 16.23 -9.57
C GLU A 179 10.17 16.41 -8.18
N ASN A 180 8.84 16.26 -8.07
CA ASN A 180 8.12 16.33 -6.80
C ASN A 180 8.19 15.01 -6.01
N TYR A 181 8.70 13.94 -6.62
CA TYR A 181 8.80 12.59 -6.06
C TYR A 181 10.24 12.27 -5.70
N VAL A 182 10.83 13.09 -4.83
CA VAL A 182 12.20 12.91 -4.35
C VAL A 182 12.21 11.85 -3.23
N PRO A 183 13.26 11.01 -3.11
CA PRO A 183 13.26 9.92 -2.13
C PRO A 183 13.00 10.40 -0.69
N LEU A 184 12.36 9.52 0.10
CA LEU A 184 11.94 9.69 1.51
C LEU A 184 13.04 10.23 2.47
N SER A 185 14.30 10.28 2.04
CA SER A 185 15.46 10.76 2.79
C SER A 185 15.76 12.26 2.60
N SER A 186 15.17 12.92 1.61
CA SER A 186 15.45 14.34 1.32
C SER A 186 14.53 15.26 2.11
N GLY A 187 15.12 16.21 2.84
CA GLY A 187 14.42 17.18 3.69
C GLY A 187 13.61 18.25 2.94
N GLN A 188 13.06 17.93 1.76
CA GLN A 188 12.11 18.81 1.11
C GLN A 188 10.82 18.90 1.94
N ALA A 189 10.18 20.06 1.91
CA ALA A 189 8.92 20.30 2.60
C ALA A 189 7.88 19.29 2.07
N ALA A 190 7.46 18.37 2.93
CA ALA A 190 6.42 17.41 2.59
C ALA A 190 5.13 18.15 2.25
N PRO A 191 4.34 17.67 1.28
CA PRO A 191 3.05 18.28 0.96
C PRO A 191 2.18 18.30 2.21
N THR A 192 1.56 19.45 2.47
CA THR A 192 0.70 19.63 3.65
C THR A 192 -0.71 19.10 3.44
N ALA A 193 -1.15 19.01 2.18
CA ALA A 193 -2.47 18.52 1.79
C ALA A 193 -2.42 17.81 0.43
N PRO A 194 -3.38 16.91 0.15
CA PRO A 194 -3.54 16.32 -1.19
C PRO A 194 -3.89 17.37 -2.24
N MET A 195 -3.59 17.10 -3.51
CA MET A 195 -3.99 17.95 -4.63
C MET A 195 -5.52 18.13 -4.68
N PRO A 196 -6.04 19.36 -4.81
CA PRO A 196 -7.49 19.56 -4.88
C PRO A 196 -8.10 18.93 -6.13
N THR A 197 -7.38 18.96 -7.25
CA THR A 197 -7.80 18.42 -8.55
C THR A 197 -6.69 17.53 -9.13
N LEU A 198 -7.07 16.46 -9.81
CA LEU A 198 -6.12 15.57 -10.47
C LEU A 198 -5.91 15.97 -11.94
N PRO A 199 -4.69 15.77 -12.49
CA PRO A 199 -4.42 16.05 -13.90
C PRO A 199 -5.24 15.14 -14.82
N ALA A 200 -5.32 15.48 -16.11
CA ALA A 200 -6.01 14.64 -17.10
C ALA A 200 -5.30 13.28 -17.24
N TRP A 201 -6.05 12.22 -17.56
CA TRP A 201 -5.50 10.86 -17.69
C TRP A 201 -4.28 10.80 -18.62
N ASP A 202 -4.37 11.40 -19.80
CA ASP A 202 -3.30 11.37 -20.81
C ASP A 202 -2.05 12.18 -20.41
N SER A 203 -2.15 13.01 -19.36
CA SER A 203 -1.02 13.79 -18.83
C SER A 203 -0.32 13.13 -17.65
N LEU A 204 -0.86 12.00 -17.16
CA LEU A 204 -0.25 11.23 -16.08
C LEU A 204 1.06 10.59 -16.53
N THR A 205 2.09 10.69 -15.69
CA THR A 205 3.39 10.07 -15.96
C THR A 205 3.48 8.73 -15.25
N ARG A 206 3.88 7.67 -15.96
CA ARG A 206 4.02 6.33 -15.40
C ARG A 206 5.17 6.27 -14.39
N VAL A 207 4.97 5.53 -13.29
CA VAL A 207 5.99 5.35 -12.24
C VAL A 207 7.11 4.43 -12.68
N ASP A 208 6.79 3.33 -13.39
CA ASP A 208 7.81 2.46 -13.99
C ASP A 208 8.22 3.03 -15.35
N ALA A 209 9.50 3.40 -15.50
CA ALA A 209 10.06 3.86 -16.76
C ALA A 209 10.04 2.79 -17.86
N GLN A 210 9.98 1.51 -17.48
CA GLN A 210 9.82 0.39 -18.41
C GLN A 210 8.35 0.12 -18.73
N ASN A 211 7.41 0.87 -18.13
CA ASN A 211 5.98 0.78 -18.40
C ASN A 211 5.40 -0.63 -18.20
N ARG A 212 5.93 -1.39 -17.23
CA ARG A 212 5.43 -2.73 -16.97
C ARG A 212 4.24 -2.69 -16.03
N TRP A 213 3.39 -3.69 -16.20
CA TRP A 213 2.36 -4.06 -15.25
C TRP A 213 2.94 -5.03 -14.22
N ILE A 214 2.51 -4.87 -12.97
CA ILE A 214 2.86 -5.80 -11.89
C ILE A 214 1.68 -6.73 -11.69
N LEU A 215 1.87 -8.01 -12.03
CA LEU A 215 0.94 -9.08 -11.69
C LEU A 215 1.23 -9.58 -10.28
N GLN A 216 0.22 -9.56 -9.42
CA GLN A 216 0.25 -10.21 -8.12
C GLN A 216 -0.86 -11.26 -8.02
N VAL A 217 -0.50 -12.47 -7.62
CA VAL A 217 -1.46 -13.55 -7.32
C VAL A 217 -1.47 -13.73 -5.81
N LYS A 218 -2.61 -13.45 -5.17
CA LYS A 218 -2.71 -13.23 -3.72
C LYS A 218 -3.70 -14.19 -3.08
N ALA A 219 -3.26 -14.86 -2.03
CA ALA A 219 -4.12 -15.60 -1.11
C ALA A 219 -4.18 -14.88 0.23
N HIS A 220 -5.39 -14.81 0.81
CA HIS A 220 -5.63 -14.12 2.08
C HIS A 220 -6.06 -15.13 3.15
N VAL A 221 -5.32 -15.20 4.24
CA VAL A 221 -5.63 -16.01 5.42
C VAL A 221 -6.09 -15.10 6.55
N VAL A 222 -7.21 -15.44 7.20
CA VAL A 222 -7.82 -14.56 8.21
C VAL A 222 -6.90 -14.40 9.43
N GLN A 223 -6.27 -15.49 9.87
CA GLN A 223 -5.43 -15.55 11.08
C GLN A 223 -4.04 -16.09 10.76
N ASP A 224 -3.00 -15.39 11.20
CA ASP A 224 -1.59 -15.73 10.99
C ASP A 224 -1.09 -16.87 11.91
N ASN A 225 -1.87 -17.23 12.93
CA ASN A 225 -1.54 -18.29 13.89
C ASN A 225 -2.06 -19.68 13.48
N LYS A 226 -2.58 -19.83 12.26
CA LYS A 226 -3.09 -21.09 11.71
C LYS A 226 -2.17 -21.65 10.63
N PRO A 227 -1.13 -22.42 10.99
CA PRO A 227 -0.13 -22.89 10.04
C PRO A 227 -0.70 -23.77 8.92
N ASP A 228 -1.75 -24.54 9.19
CA ASP A 228 -2.39 -25.40 8.19
C ASP A 228 -3.11 -24.59 7.10
N GLU A 229 -3.77 -23.48 7.47
CA GLU A 229 -4.40 -22.58 6.51
C GLU A 229 -3.35 -21.85 5.67
N ILE A 230 -2.24 -21.42 6.28
CA ILE A 230 -1.10 -20.81 5.58
C ILE A 230 -0.50 -21.80 4.58
N LYS A 231 -0.27 -23.04 4.99
CA LYS A 231 0.28 -24.08 4.10
C LYS A 231 -0.65 -24.36 2.93
N LYS A 232 -1.96 -24.47 3.18
CA LYS A 232 -2.95 -24.63 2.11
C LYS A 232 -2.90 -23.46 1.11
N ALA A 233 -2.78 -22.23 1.59
CA ALA A 233 -2.65 -21.05 0.73
C ALA A 233 -1.35 -21.08 -0.09
N GLN A 234 -0.22 -21.49 0.52
CA GLN A 234 1.05 -21.67 -0.20
C GLN A 234 0.95 -22.72 -1.30
N ASP A 235 0.39 -23.90 -0.98
CA ASP A 235 0.23 -24.99 -1.94
C ASP A 235 -0.69 -24.57 -3.11
N GLN A 236 -1.76 -23.81 -2.82
CA GLN A 236 -2.64 -23.25 -3.85
C GLN A 236 -1.92 -22.27 -4.77
N LEU A 237 -1.13 -21.34 -4.21
CA LEU A 237 -0.34 -20.39 -5.01
C LEU A 237 0.69 -21.11 -5.88
N LEU A 238 1.38 -22.13 -5.36
CA LEU A 238 2.31 -22.93 -6.14
C LEU A 238 1.63 -23.71 -7.27
N LYS A 239 0.43 -24.23 -7.04
CA LYS A 239 -0.36 -24.87 -8.08
C LYS A 239 -0.67 -23.87 -9.20
N PHE A 240 -1.18 -22.69 -8.87
CA PHE A 240 -1.47 -21.67 -9.88
C PHE A 240 -0.23 -21.15 -10.59
N ARG A 241 0.91 -21.06 -9.90
CA ARG A 241 2.18 -20.79 -10.54
C ARG A 241 2.51 -21.84 -11.61
N ALA A 242 2.35 -23.12 -11.30
CA ALA A 242 2.61 -24.21 -12.25
C ALA A 242 1.62 -24.19 -13.43
N ASP A 243 0.34 -23.95 -13.16
CA ASP A 243 -0.70 -23.86 -14.20
C ASP A 243 -0.46 -22.67 -15.17
N LEU A 244 0.20 -21.62 -14.69
CA LEU A 244 0.52 -20.40 -15.44
C LEU A 244 1.98 -20.35 -15.93
N GLU A 245 2.72 -21.44 -15.77
CA GLU A 245 4.11 -21.55 -16.21
C GLU A 245 4.19 -21.41 -17.74
N GLY A 246 5.18 -20.67 -18.21
CA GLY A 246 5.34 -20.34 -19.64
C GLY A 246 4.49 -19.15 -20.12
N VAL A 247 3.44 -18.77 -19.39
CA VAL A 247 2.68 -17.53 -19.65
C VAL A 247 3.24 -16.37 -18.83
N PHE A 248 3.41 -16.60 -17.52
CA PHE A 248 3.92 -15.57 -16.60
C PHE A 248 5.21 -16.03 -15.95
N ASP A 249 6.21 -15.14 -15.95
CA ASP A 249 7.51 -15.37 -15.33
C ASP A 249 7.52 -14.83 -13.90
N PHE A 250 7.10 -15.67 -12.95
CA PHE A 250 7.08 -15.32 -11.53
C PHE A 250 8.50 -15.18 -10.97
N LYS A 251 8.77 -14.03 -10.35
CA LYS A 251 10.11 -13.65 -9.86
C LYS A 251 10.17 -13.64 -8.34
N VAL A 252 11.35 -13.94 -7.83
CA VAL A 252 11.73 -13.64 -6.44
C VAL A 252 12.17 -12.17 -6.38
N PHE A 253 11.52 -11.38 -5.54
CA PHE A 253 11.92 -10.00 -5.26
C PHE A 253 12.58 -9.92 -3.87
N ASP A 254 13.53 -9.00 -3.71
CA ASP A 254 14.03 -8.66 -2.37
C ASP A 254 12.87 -8.08 -1.56
N ARG A 255 12.52 -8.70 -0.43
CA ARG A 255 11.44 -8.24 0.44
C ARG A 255 11.53 -6.77 0.85
N ARG A 256 12.73 -6.17 0.84
CA ARG A 256 12.95 -4.74 1.12
C ARG A 256 12.18 -3.82 0.18
N VAL A 257 11.84 -4.27 -1.04
CA VAL A 257 11.00 -3.47 -1.95
C VAL A 257 9.57 -3.27 -1.42
N HIS A 258 9.16 -4.08 -0.45
CA HIS A 258 7.85 -3.99 0.22
C HIS A 258 7.96 -3.43 1.64
N ASP A 259 9.13 -2.93 2.06
CA ASP A 259 9.32 -2.37 3.39
C ASP A 259 8.67 -0.99 3.49
N THR A 260 7.61 -0.89 4.28
CA THR A 260 6.86 0.33 4.54
C THR A 260 7.28 0.99 5.86
N ARG A 261 8.24 0.43 6.59
CA ARG A 261 8.67 0.96 7.89
C ARG A 261 9.39 2.30 7.72
N VAL A 262 9.07 3.24 8.61
CA VAL A 262 9.78 4.52 8.71
C VAL A 262 11.04 4.29 9.53
N ALA A 263 12.19 4.62 8.95
CA ALA A 263 13.46 4.55 9.67
C ALA A 263 13.39 5.43 10.93
N MET A 264 13.71 4.85 12.09
CA MET A 264 13.80 5.62 13.32
C MET A 264 14.95 6.62 13.15
N GLN A 265 14.66 7.91 13.26
CA GLN A 265 15.72 8.90 13.32
C GLN A 265 16.56 8.59 14.57
N PRO A 266 17.89 8.43 14.44
CA PRO A 266 18.74 8.27 15.60
C PRO A 266 18.51 9.51 16.47
N GLN A 267 18.12 9.29 17.72
CA GLN A 267 18.11 10.37 18.70
C GLN A 267 19.50 10.97 18.68
N GLY A 268 19.60 12.27 18.38
CA GLY A 268 20.83 12.99 18.59
C GLY A 268 21.27 12.70 20.01
N VAL A 269 22.38 11.98 20.16
CA VAL A 269 23.02 11.80 21.45
C VAL A 269 23.19 13.23 21.97
N GLN A 270 22.42 13.62 22.99
CA GLN A 270 22.70 14.86 23.70
C GLN A 270 24.13 14.70 24.20
N ALA A 271 25.07 15.38 23.54
CA ALA A 271 26.44 15.42 24.00
C ALA A 271 26.40 15.95 25.43
N LEU A 272 26.69 15.07 26.39
CA LEU A 272 26.86 15.44 27.78
C LEU A 272 27.89 16.59 27.82
N PRO A 273 27.64 17.69 28.52
CA PRO A 273 28.58 18.82 28.54
C PRO A 273 29.89 18.37 29.21
N GLN A 274 30.88 18.01 28.39
CA GLN A 274 32.26 17.83 28.85
C GLN A 274 32.89 19.20 29.08
N LYS A 275 32.64 19.80 30.24
CA LYS A 275 33.54 20.80 30.82
C LYS A 275 33.71 20.51 32.31
N VAL A 276 34.73 19.72 32.64
CA VAL A 276 35.31 19.69 33.97
C VAL A 276 36.29 20.87 34.03
N LEU A 277 35.95 21.91 34.77
CA LEU A 277 36.90 22.94 35.18
C LEU A 277 37.81 22.33 36.26
N LEU A 278 39.02 21.93 35.89
CA LEU A 278 40.08 21.67 36.85
C LEU A 278 40.57 23.02 37.36
N GLY A 279 40.21 23.35 38.61
CA GLY A 279 40.78 24.49 39.32
C GLY A 279 42.29 24.31 39.46
N LYS A 280 43.04 25.37 39.12
CA LYS A 280 44.46 25.49 39.47
C LYS A 280 44.53 25.97 40.92
N SER A 281 45.18 25.19 41.77
CA SER A 281 45.75 25.60 43.06
C SER A 281 47.25 25.44 42.97
#